data_AF-A0A9P6GYD1-F1
#
_entry.id   AF-A0A9P6GYD1-F1
#
_cell.length_a   1.000
_cell.length_b   1.000
_cell.length_c   1.000
_cell.angle_alpha   90.00
_cell.angle_beta   90.00
_cell.angle_gamma   90.00
#
_symmetry.space_group_name_H-M   'P 1'
#
loop_
_entity.id
_entity.type
_entity.pdbx_description
1 polymer ?
#
loop_
_entity_poly.entity_id
_entity_poly.type
_entity_poly.pdbx_seq_one_letter_code
_entity_poly.pdbx_strand_id
1 'polypeptide(L)'
;MHKFLHHLPLSSFMNRKEKLEIFRSFSAEDILEYAEKLEDDLLEEFVESFEKFNSELEENVNKKITIVKNKKTNFNLLMKRTWLTLKDTEKEKMAKFFSELENAVK
;
A
#
# COMPACT_ATOMS: atom_id res chain seq x y z
N MET A 1 -1.64 -6.26 -20.18
CA MET A 1 -2.70 -7.21 -20.57
C MET A 1 -3.87 -6.92 -19.66
N HIS A 2 -4.82 -6.08 -20.09
CA HIS A 2 -6.01 -5.74 -19.30
C HIS A 2 -6.90 -6.99 -19.24
N LYS A 3 -7.20 -7.46 -18.03
CA LYS A 3 -8.25 -8.46 -17.83
C LYS A 3 -9.56 -7.72 -18.01
N PHE A 4 -10.41 -8.17 -18.93
CA PHE A 4 -11.70 -7.53 -19.18
C PHE A 4 -12.78 -8.14 -18.28
N LEU A 5 -13.56 -7.31 -17.58
CA LEU A 5 -14.64 -7.73 -16.67
C LEU A 5 -15.86 -8.32 -17.40
N HIS A 6 -15.92 -8.24 -18.73
CA HIS A 6 -17.03 -8.72 -19.56
C HIS A 6 -17.34 -10.22 -19.41
N HIS A 7 -16.46 -11.00 -18.79
CA HIS A 7 -16.65 -12.43 -18.56
C HIS A 7 -17.22 -12.77 -17.18
N LEU A 8 -17.39 -11.78 -16.30
CA LEU A 8 -18.04 -12.01 -15.02
C LEU A 8 -19.54 -12.18 -15.21
N PRO A 9 -20.14 -13.17 -14.55
CA PRO A 9 -21.59 -13.33 -14.58
C PRO A 9 -22.24 -12.11 -13.92
N LEU A 10 -23.16 -11.47 -14.63
CA LEU A 10 -24.01 -10.39 -14.09
C LEU A 10 -25.02 -10.91 -13.04
N SER A 11 -25.09 -12.23 -12.84
CA SER A 11 -25.94 -12.85 -11.83
C SER A 11 -25.28 -12.85 -10.45
N SER A 12 -26.05 -12.44 -9.42
CA SER A 12 -25.83 -12.36 -7.96
C SER A 12 -24.91 -13.39 -7.24
N PHE A 13 -24.43 -14.45 -7.89
CA PHE A 13 -23.76 -15.58 -7.21
C PHE A 13 -22.28 -15.38 -6.89
N MET A 14 -21.73 -14.15 -6.95
CA MET A 14 -20.36 -13.92 -6.51
C MET A 14 -20.27 -13.79 -4.99
N ASN A 15 -19.51 -14.68 -4.36
CA ASN A 15 -19.27 -14.59 -2.94
C ASN A 15 -18.30 -13.44 -2.60
N ARG A 16 -18.27 -13.02 -1.33
CA ARG A 16 -17.42 -11.90 -0.87
C ARG A 16 -15.95 -12.02 -1.27
N LYS A 17 -15.41 -13.24 -1.34
CA LYS A 17 -13.99 -13.47 -1.69
C LYS A 17 -13.74 -13.15 -3.17
N GLU A 18 -14.67 -13.51 -4.05
CA GLU A 18 -14.62 -13.23 -5.48
C GLU A 18 -14.73 -11.72 -5.76
N LYS A 19 -15.65 -11.02 -5.06
CA LYS A 19 -15.77 -9.55 -5.16
C LYS A 19 -14.47 -8.82 -4.78
N LEU A 20 -13.80 -9.27 -3.71
CA LEU A 20 -12.52 -8.72 -3.29
C LEU A 20 -11.38 -9.00 -4.28
N GLU A 21 -11.41 -10.13 -4.95
CA GLU A 21 -10.41 -10.48 -5.98
C GLU A 21 -10.57 -9.61 -7.23
N ILE A 22 -11.80 -9.23 -7.57
CA ILE A 22 -12.10 -8.25 -8.62
C ILE A 22 -11.49 -6.90 -8.28
N PHE A 23 -11.77 -6.34 -7.10
CA PHE A 23 -11.23 -5.02 -6.75
C PHE A 23 -9.70 -4.96 -6.68
N ARG A 24 -9.03 -6.08 -6.46
CA ARG A 24 -7.55 -6.16 -6.43
C ARG A 24 -6.93 -6.37 -7.80
N SER A 25 -7.68 -6.91 -8.76
CA SER A 25 -7.14 -7.42 -10.03
C SER A 25 -7.48 -6.55 -11.24
N PHE A 26 -8.40 -5.60 -11.08
CA PHE A 26 -8.92 -4.76 -12.16
C PHE A 26 -8.65 -3.28 -11.89
N SER A 27 -8.62 -2.50 -12.97
CA SER A 27 -8.41 -1.05 -12.86
C SER A 27 -9.67 -0.36 -12.34
N ALA A 28 -9.52 0.89 -11.89
CA ALA A 28 -10.66 1.70 -11.47
C ALA A 28 -11.67 1.92 -12.61
N GLU A 29 -11.18 2.08 -13.83
CA GLU A 29 -11.98 2.25 -15.05
C GLU A 29 -12.80 0.99 -15.34
N ASP A 30 -12.18 -0.19 -15.23
CA ASP A 30 -12.88 -1.47 -15.42
C ASP A 30 -14.00 -1.63 -14.38
N ILE A 31 -13.71 -1.36 -13.10
CA ILE A 31 -14.67 -1.49 -12.00
C ILE A 31 -15.89 -0.57 -12.20
N LEU A 32 -15.67 0.65 -12.68
CA LEU A 32 -16.75 1.59 -13.01
C LEU A 32 -17.60 1.08 -14.19
N GLU A 33 -16.97 0.60 -15.25
CA GLU A 33 -17.66 0.05 -16.42
C GLU A 33 -18.50 -1.21 -16.08
N TYR A 34 -18.06 -1.98 -15.09
CA TYR A 34 -18.82 -3.11 -14.57
C TYR A 34 -20.02 -2.66 -13.73
N ALA A 35 -19.84 -1.65 -12.87
CA ALA A 35 -20.91 -1.10 -12.04
C ALA A 35 -22.06 -0.53 -12.88
N GLU A 36 -21.76 0.14 -14.00
CA GLU A 36 -22.75 0.70 -14.93
C GLU A 36 -23.66 -0.36 -15.58
N LYS A 37 -23.28 -1.65 -15.53
CA LYS A 37 -24.01 -2.77 -16.15
C LYS A 37 -24.82 -3.60 -15.15
N LEU A 38 -24.77 -3.25 -13.86
CA LEU A 38 -25.50 -3.95 -12.80
C LEU A 38 -26.93 -3.42 -12.68
N GLU A 39 -27.85 -4.32 -12.35
CA GLU A 39 -29.19 -3.94 -11.88
C GLU A 39 -29.10 -3.29 -10.48
N ASP A 40 -30.08 -2.46 -10.12
CA ASP A 40 -30.01 -1.58 -8.93
C ASP A 40 -29.72 -2.34 -7.62
N ASP A 41 -30.30 -3.52 -7.43
CA ASP A 41 -30.11 -4.38 -6.25
C ASP A 41 -28.69 -4.98 -6.18
N LEU A 42 -28.13 -5.34 -7.33
CA LEU A 42 -26.76 -5.85 -7.45
C LEU A 42 -25.73 -4.72 -7.36
N LEU A 43 -26.08 -3.53 -7.84
CA LEU A 43 -25.25 -2.34 -7.74
C LEU A 43 -25.07 -1.92 -6.28
N GLU A 44 -26.14 -1.91 -5.49
CA GLU A 44 -26.08 -1.58 -4.06
C GLU A 44 -25.14 -2.54 -3.31
N GLU A 45 -25.31 -3.85 -3.51
CA GLU A 45 -24.45 -4.87 -2.89
C GLU A 45 -22.97 -4.78 -3.36
N PHE A 46 -22.76 -4.37 -4.60
CA PHE A 46 -21.43 -4.16 -5.18
C PHE A 46 -20.75 -2.92 -4.60
N VAL A 47 -21.47 -1.82 -4.44
CA VAL A 47 -20.98 -0.57 -3.82
C VAL A 47 -20.61 -0.80 -2.36
N GLU A 48 -21.47 -1.46 -1.57
CA GLU A 48 -21.15 -1.80 -0.17
C GLU A 48 -19.87 -2.64 -0.06
N SER A 49 -19.69 -3.60 -0.99
CA SER A 49 -18.49 -4.42 -1.06
C SER A 49 -17.24 -3.62 -1.41
N PHE A 50 -17.38 -2.61 -2.30
CA PHE A 50 -16.29 -1.72 -2.70
C PHE A 50 -15.89 -0.74 -1.59
N GLU A 51 -16.85 -0.14 -0.88
CA GLU A 51 -16.59 0.73 0.27
C GLU A 51 -15.83 0.01 1.39
N LYS A 52 -16.25 -1.23 1.66
CA LYS A 52 -15.57 -2.10 2.63
C LYS A 52 -14.14 -2.41 2.20
N PHE A 53 -13.91 -2.69 0.92
CA PHE A 53 -12.58 -2.91 0.38
C PHE A 53 -11.70 -1.66 0.48
N ASN A 54 -12.24 -0.48 0.17
CA ASN A 54 -11.52 0.79 0.31
C ASN A 54 -11.12 1.07 1.76
N SER A 55 -12.03 0.80 2.71
CA SER A 55 -11.74 0.92 4.15
C SER A 55 -10.62 -0.02 4.60
N GLU A 56 -10.64 -1.28 4.14
CA GLU A 56 -9.57 -2.26 4.41
C GLU A 56 -8.22 -1.83 3.77
N LEU A 57 -8.24 -1.26 2.57
CA LEU A 57 -7.04 -0.71 1.92
C LEU A 57 -6.47 0.48 2.68
N GLU A 58 -7.33 1.42 3.07
CA GLU A 58 -6.94 2.61 3.83
C GLU A 58 -6.28 2.20 5.16
N GLU A 59 -6.88 1.26 5.90
CA GLU A 59 -6.30 0.74 7.13
C GLU A 59 -4.92 0.09 6.90
N ASN A 60 -4.78 -0.69 5.82
CA ASN A 60 -3.52 -1.35 5.48
C ASN A 60 -2.42 -0.36 5.06
N VAL A 61 -2.77 0.68 4.29
CA VAL A 61 -1.85 1.76 3.92
C VAL A 61 -1.43 2.54 5.16
N ASN A 62 -2.38 2.90 6.02
CA ASN A 62 -2.12 3.61 7.27
C ASN A 62 -1.21 2.79 8.23
N LYS A 63 -1.43 1.48 8.34
CA LYS A 63 -0.53 0.57 9.08
C LYS A 63 0.87 0.54 8.48
N LYS A 64 1.01 0.42 7.16
CA LYS A 64 2.33 0.43 6.47
C LYS A 64 3.07 1.76 6.69
N ILE A 65 2.40 2.90 6.53
CA ILE A 65 2.96 4.23 6.77
C ILE A 65 3.44 4.34 8.22
N THR A 66 2.63 3.87 9.18
CA THR A 66 2.97 3.88 10.60
C THR A 66 4.21 3.01 10.89
N ILE A 67 4.29 1.81 10.33
CA ILE A 67 5.48 0.93 10.45
C ILE A 67 6.72 1.60 9.87
N VAL A 68 6.62 2.24 8.69
CA VAL A 68 7.77 2.93 8.07
C VAL A 68 8.21 4.13 8.91
N LYS A 69 7.26 4.94 9.41
CA LYS A 69 7.57 6.05 10.34
C LYS A 69 8.25 5.54 11.60
N ASN A 70 7.75 4.47 12.21
CA ASN A 70 8.35 3.85 13.40
C ASN A 70 9.76 3.29 13.13
N LYS A 71 9.98 2.64 11.98
CA LYS A 71 11.32 2.18 11.57
C LYS A 71 12.29 3.34 11.40
N LYS A 72 11.88 4.43 10.75
CA LYS A 72 12.70 5.64 10.58
C LYS A 72 13.03 6.29 11.94
N THR A 73 12.05 6.39 12.83
CA THR A 73 12.24 6.90 14.20
C THR A 73 13.21 6.03 14.99
N ASN A 74 13.05 4.71 14.97
CA ASN A 74 13.93 3.77 15.67
C ASN A 74 15.35 3.78 15.09
N PHE A 75 15.48 3.86 13.76
CA PHE A 75 16.77 4.03 13.11
C PHE A 75 17.45 5.33 13.52
N ASN A 76 16.73 6.46 13.52
CA ASN A 76 17.27 7.75 13.98
C ASN A 76 17.70 7.70 15.46
N LEU A 77 16.93 7.05 16.33
CA LEU A 77 17.30 6.86 17.74
C LEU A 77 18.54 5.97 17.89
N LEU A 78 18.63 4.87 17.13
CA LEU A 78 19.80 4.01 17.11
C LEU A 78 21.03 4.78 16.63
N MET A 79 20.93 5.49 15.51
CA MET A 79 22.01 6.31 14.96
C MET A 79 22.50 7.37 15.95
N LYS A 80 21.58 8.07 16.64
CA LYS A 80 21.94 9.03 17.70
C LYS A 80 22.66 8.35 18.86
N ARG A 81 22.18 7.19 19.33
CA ARG A 81 22.81 6.45 20.42
C ARG A 81 24.21 5.97 20.03
N THR A 82 24.34 5.36 18.85
CA THR A 82 25.63 4.95 18.30
C THR A 82 26.57 6.14 18.24
N TRP A 83 26.16 7.27 17.67
CA TRP A 83 26.98 8.49 17.59
C TRP A 83 27.48 8.97 18.94
N LEU A 84 26.64 8.94 19.98
CA LEU A 84 27.01 9.36 21.34
C LEU A 84 27.99 8.40 22.02
N THR A 85 28.00 7.13 21.63
CA THR A 85 28.92 6.11 22.17
C THR A 85 30.25 6.01 21.46
N LEU A 86 30.38 6.61 20.28
CA LEU A 86 31.61 6.59 19.49
C LEU A 86 32.65 7.57 20.05
N LYS A 87 33.92 7.18 19.97
CA LYS A 87 35.06 8.08 20.15
C LYS A 87 35.15 9.04 18.97
N ASP A 88 35.79 10.19 19.15
CA ASP A 88 35.83 11.22 18.10
C ASP A 88 36.51 10.73 16.81
N THR A 89 37.54 9.88 16.93
CA THR A 89 38.18 9.21 15.78
C THR A 89 37.26 8.23 15.04
N GLU A 90 36.25 7.67 15.70
CA GLU A 90 35.26 6.79 15.09
C GLU A 90 34.12 7.60 14.46
N LYS A 91 33.75 8.73 15.06
CA LYS A 91 32.80 9.69 14.49
C LYS A 91 33.29 10.26 13.17
N GLU A 92 34.58 10.62 13.07
CA GLU A 92 35.19 11.11 11.83
C GLU A 92 35.14 10.06 10.71
N LYS A 93 35.45 8.80 11.01
CA LYS A 93 35.35 7.69 10.04
C LYS A 93 33.91 7.50 9.56
N MET A 94 32.95 7.59 10.47
CA MET A 94 31.53 7.43 10.17
C MET A 94 30.98 8.61 9.36
N ALA A 95 31.39 9.84 9.65
CA ALA A 95 31.05 11.02 8.87
C ALA A 95 31.63 10.93 7.44
N LYS A 96 32.89 10.48 7.31
CA LYS A 96 33.52 10.24 6.02
C LYS A 96 32.78 9.17 5.21
N PHE A 97 32.41 8.06 5.84
CA PHE A 97 31.62 6.99 5.21
C PHE A 97 30.25 7.50 4.69
N PHE A 98 29.53 8.30 5.48
CA PHE A 98 28.26 8.89 5.03
C PHE A 98 28.43 9.87 3.88
N SER A 99 29.49 10.69 3.89
CA SER A 99 29.80 11.61 2.79
C SER A 99 30.15 10.86 1.50
N GLU A 100 30.88 9.74 1.60
CA GLU A 100 31.19 8.87 0.46
C GLU A 100 29.93 8.21 -0.10
N LEU A 101 29.01 7.74 0.75
CA LEU A 101 27.71 7.20 0.34
C LEU A 101 26.83 8.25 -0.36
N GLU A 102 26.76 9.47 0.17
CA GLU A 102 25.96 10.55 -0.44
C GLU A 102 26.48 10.91 -1.84
N ASN A 103 27.80 10.87 -2.05
CA ASN A 103 28.42 11.11 -3.35
C ASN A 103 28.21 9.95 -4.34
N ALA A 104 28.07 8.70 -3.87
CA ALA A 104 27.86 7.54 -4.74
C ALA A 104 26.41 7.38 -5.23
N VAL A 105 25.46 8.01 -4.52
CA VAL A 105 24.02 7.98 -4.85
C VAL A 105 23.59 9.18 -5.70
N LYS A 106 24.42 10.23 -5.78
CA LYS A 106 24.25 11.38 -6.69
C LYS A 106 24.83 11.08 -8.07
#